data_AF-A0A1V9Y869-F1
#
_entry.id   AF-A0A1V9Y869-F1
#
_cell.length_a   1.000
_cell.length_b   1.000
_cell.length_c   1.000
_cell.angle_alpha   90.00
_cell.angle_beta   90.00
_cell.angle_gamma   90.00
#
_symmetry.space_group_name_H-M   'P 1'
#
loop_
_entity.id
_entity.type
_entity.pdbx_description
1 polymer ?
#
loop_
_entity_poly.entity_id
_entity_poly.type
_entity_poly.pdbx_seq_one_letter_code
_entity_poly.pdbx_strand_id
1 'polypeptide(L)'
;MAGYLPDASTLFELHERIVTKKLDDSPMFGEDHPLAWQSSSEVADKYKRWRMCDEYLSKYKEIARLGQNHKLQEDAYIKAVMCTGRALAPTITAQWVHCAKRQGLQHGQCSLLKRMMERSLRVEAQDILRKLDSKF
;
A
#
# COMPACT_ATOMS: atom_id res chain seq x y z
N MET A 1 2.08 20.84 3.06
CA MET A 1 2.87 19.84 3.82
C MET A 1 2.87 18.44 3.19
N ALA A 2 2.23 18.24 2.03
CA ALA A 2 2.15 16.94 1.33
C ALA A 2 3.47 16.40 0.70
N GLY A 3 4.55 17.18 0.67
CA GLY A 3 5.82 16.77 0.03
C GLY A 3 6.65 15.74 0.79
N TYR A 4 6.31 15.44 2.05
CA TYR A 4 7.15 14.63 2.96
C TYR A 4 6.66 13.21 3.19
N LEU A 5 5.41 12.90 2.82
CA LEU A 5 4.85 11.56 2.98
C LEU A 5 5.13 10.72 1.73
N PRO A 6 5.35 9.39 1.88
CA PRO A 6 5.47 8.48 0.74
C PRO A 6 4.18 8.47 -0.09
N ASP A 7 4.32 8.59 -1.40
CA ASP A 7 3.23 8.37 -2.35
C ASP A 7 2.83 6.88 -2.43
N ALA A 8 1.58 6.59 -2.03
CA ALA A 8 0.95 5.27 -2.16
C ALA A 8 -0.31 5.31 -3.05
N SER A 9 -0.45 6.33 -3.91
CA SER A 9 -1.63 6.54 -4.77
C SER A 9 -2.02 5.31 -5.59
N THR A 10 -1.03 4.59 -6.15
CA THR A 10 -1.27 3.37 -6.96
C THR A 10 -1.98 2.26 -6.17
N LEU A 11 -1.65 2.10 -4.88
CA LEU A 11 -2.30 1.11 -4.02
C LEU A 11 -3.71 1.56 -3.65
N PHE A 12 -3.92 2.86 -3.47
CA PHE A 12 -5.26 3.38 -3.22
C PHE A 12 -6.15 3.18 -4.44
N GLU A 13 -5.66 3.44 -5.64
CA GLU A 13 -6.38 3.16 -6.88
C GLU A 13 -6.70 1.66 -7.01
N LEU A 14 -5.72 0.79 -6.75
CA LEU A 14 -5.90 -0.66 -6.75
C LEU A 14 -7.01 -1.10 -5.79
N HIS A 15 -7.00 -0.57 -4.55
CA HIS A 15 -8.06 -0.81 -3.57
C HIS A 15 -9.43 -0.37 -4.08
N GLU A 16 -9.52 0.76 -4.80
CA GLU A 16 -10.78 1.17 -5.42
C GLU A 16 -11.28 0.14 -6.40
N ARG A 17 -10.39 -0.32 -7.29
CA ARG A 17 -10.78 -1.21 -8.38
C ARG A 17 -11.31 -2.54 -7.82
N ILE A 18 -10.70 -3.03 -6.75
CA ILE A 18 -11.16 -4.23 -6.04
C ILE A 18 -12.51 -3.98 -5.37
N VAL A 19 -12.63 -2.95 -4.53
CA VAL A 19 -13.89 -2.66 -3.78
C VAL A 19 -15.06 -2.33 -4.73
N THR A 20 -14.78 -1.69 -5.86
CA THR A 20 -15.79 -1.37 -6.89
C THR A 20 -16.06 -2.53 -7.85
N LYS A 21 -15.46 -3.72 -7.61
CA LYS A 21 -15.58 -4.92 -8.45
C LYS A 21 -15.16 -4.71 -9.91
N LYS A 22 -14.34 -3.69 -10.17
CA LYS A 22 -13.68 -3.46 -11.47
C LYS A 22 -12.47 -4.37 -11.66
N LEU A 23 -12.00 -5.01 -10.59
CA LEU A 23 -10.95 -5.99 -10.59
C LEU A 23 -11.39 -7.15 -9.71
N ASP A 24 -11.38 -8.36 -10.25
CA ASP A 24 -11.72 -9.58 -9.53
C ASP A 24 -10.50 -10.06 -8.73
N ASP A 25 -10.68 -10.24 -7.42
CA ASP A 25 -9.65 -10.71 -6.51
C ASP A 25 -9.79 -12.16 -6.10
N SER A 26 -10.77 -12.89 -6.66
CA SER A 26 -10.91 -14.34 -6.52
C SER A 26 -9.59 -15.11 -6.79
N PRO A 27 -8.75 -14.75 -7.78
CA PRO A 27 -7.47 -15.43 -8.01
C PRO A 27 -6.47 -15.35 -6.85
N MET A 28 -6.64 -14.41 -5.91
CA MET A 28 -5.81 -14.30 -4.70
C MET A 28 -6.28 -15.22 -3.57
N PHE A 29 -7.46 -15.83 -3.69
CA PHE A 29 -8.10 -16.63 -2.65
C PHE A 29 -8.16 -18.14 -2.92
N GLY A 30 -7.75 -18.64 -4.10
CA GLY A 30 -7.65 -20.08 -4.40
C GLY A 30 -7.10 -20.35 -5.82
N GLU A 31 -6.43 -21.46 -6.14
CA GLU A 31 -6.76 -22.85 -5.75
C GLU A 31 -5.57 -23.69 -5.23
N ASP A 32 -5.88 -24.68 -4.39
CA ASP A 32 -5.04 -25.82 -3.98
C ASP A 32 -4.60 -26.67 -5.20
N HIS A 33 -3.78 -26.09 -6.08
CA HIS A 33 -3.21 -26.82 -7.20
C HIS A 33 -1.82 -27.36 -6.80
N PRO A 34 -1.55 -28.68 -6.93
CA PRO A 34 -0.26 -29.28 -6.55
C PRO A 34 0.95 -28.78 -7.37
N LEU A 35 0.72 -27.90 -8.35
CA LEU A 35 1.74 -27.17 -9.13
C LEU A 35 1.63 -25.63 -9.01
N ALA A 36 0.87 -25.09 -8.04
CA ALA A 36 0.87 -23.66 -7.73
C ALA A 36 2.20 -23.28 -7.05
N TRP A 37 3.26 -23.22 -7.85
CA TRP A 37 4.63 -22.94 -7.43
C TRP A 37 4.71 -21.78 -6.43
N GLN A 38 5.55 -21.98 -5.42
CA GLN A 38 5.86 -21.15 -4.23
C GLN A 38 5.84 -19.62 -4.41
N SER A 39 5.96 -19.09 -5.63
CA SER A 39 5.77 -17.67 -5.98
C SER A 39 4.32 -17.15 -5.87
N SER A 40 3.31 -18.04 -5.94
CA SER A 40 1.89 -17.69 -5.73
C SER A 40 1.62 -17.37 -4.26
N SER A 41 2.28 -18.10 -3.34
CA SER A 41 2.13 -17.90 -1.89
C SER A 41 2.59 -16.50 -1.47
N GLU A 42 3.77 -16.05 -1.90
CA GLU A 42 4.31 -14.79 -1.37
C GLU A 42 3.47 -13.57 -1.76
N VAL A 43 3.02 -13.48 -3.03
CA VAL A 43 2.16 -12.38 -3.47
C VAL A 43 0.77 -12.46 -2.84
N ALA A 44 0.19 -13.67 -2.75
CA ALA A 44 -1.10 -13.86 -2.08
C ALA A 44 -1.03 -13.54 -0.58
N ASP A 45 0.07 -13.85 0.10
CA ASP A 45 0.28 -13.55 1.51
C ASP A 45 0.52 -12.06 1.75
N LYS A 46 1.25 -11.39 0.85
CA LYS A 46 1.36 -9.92 0.83
C LYS A 46 0.00 -9.27 0.56
N TYR A 47 -0.77 -9.80 -0.38
CA TYR A 47 -2.13 -9.36 -0.68
C TYR A 47 -3.03 -9.48 0.56
N LYS A 48 -3.10 -10.65 1.19
CA LYS A 48 -3.89 -10.88 2.42
C LYS A 48 -3.49 -9.91 3.53
N ARG A 49 -2.19 -9.70 3.77
CA ARG A 49 -1.70 -8.70 4.74
C ARG A 49 -2.11 -7.28 4.37
N TRP A 50 -2.08 -6.94 3.09
CA TRP A 50 -2.51 -5.63 2.62
C TRP A 50 -4.03 -5.42 2.74
N ARG A 51 -4.85 -6.45 2.54
CA ARG A 51 -6.30 -6.41 2.76
C ARG A 51 -6.67 -6.20 4.23
N MET A 52 -5.79 -6.51 5.19
CA MET A 52 -5.98 -6.10 6.59
C MET A 52 -5.96 -4.58 6.78
N CYS A 53 -5.49 -3.82 5.79
CA CYS A 53 -5.50 -2.36 5.78
C CYS A 53 -6.76 -1.74 5.14
N ASP A 54 -7.74 -2.55 4.72
CA ASP A 54 -8.95 -2.10 4.03
C ASP A 54 -9.72 -1.01 4.77
N GLU A 55 -9.83 -1.13 6.10
CA GLU A 55 -10.48 -0.12 6.95
C GLU A 55 -9.82 1.25 6.79
N TYR A 56 -8.49 1.30 6.89
CA TYR A 56 -7.72 2.55 6.77
C TYR A 56 -7.79 3.14 5.37
N LEU A 57 -7.71 2.28 4.35
CA LEU A 57 -7.80 2.68 2.94
C LEU A 57 -9.17 3.26 2.62
N SER A 58 -10.24 2.61 3.08
CA SER A 58 -11.61 3.04 2.84
C SER A 58 -11.93 4.32 3.59
N LYS A 59 -11.50 4.43 4.86
CA LYS A 59 -11.66 5.63 5.68
C LYS A 59 -10.96 6.85 5.10
N TYR A 60 -9.72 6.68 4.62
CA TYR A 60 -9.01 7.77 3.93
C TYR A 60 -9.79 8.24 2.70
N LYS A 61 -10.29 7.33 1.86
CA LYS A 61 -11.06 7.70 0.67
C LYS A 61 -12.37 8.39 0.98
N GLU A 62 -13.08 7.93 2.01
CA GLU A 62 -14.30 8.56 2.48
C GLU A 62 -14.02 10.01 2.89
N ILE A 63 -13.01 10.24 3.74
CA ILE A 63 -12.61 11.57 4.19
C ILE A 63 -12.18 12.45 2.99
N ALA A 64 -11.40 11.88 2.07
CA ALA A 64 -10.96 12.59 0.86
C ALA A 64 -12.12 12.98 -0.06
N ARG A 65 -13.17 12.15 -0.18
CA ARG A 65 -14.39 12.45 -0.96
C ARG A 65 -15.26 13.50 -0.30
N LEU A 66 -15.37 13.47 1.02
CA LEU A 66 -16.13 14.46 1.78
C LEU A 66 -15.48 15.85 1.75
N GLY A 67 -14.21 15.96 1.33
CA GLY A 67 -13.48 17.22 1.24
C GLY A 67 -13.36 17.95 2.58
N GLN A 68 -13.57 17.23 3.68
CA GLN A 68 -13.55 17.80 5.03
C GLN A 68 -12.11 17.95 5.52
N ASN A 69 -11.89 19.00 6.32
CA ASN A 69 -10.70 19.30 7.12
C ASN A 69 -9.39 18.63 6.65
N HIS A 70 -8.55 19.41 5.98
CA HIS A 70 -7.23 18.98 5.47
C HIS A 70 -6.38 18.22 6.50
N LYS A 71 -6.45 18.58 7.79
CA LYS A 71 -5.71 17.89 8.85
C LYS A 71 -6.20 16.46 9.06
N LEU A 72 -7.52 16.26 9.05
CA LEU A 72 -8.13 14.94 9.19
C LEU A 72 -7.81 14.05 7.98
N GLN A 73 -7.82 14.64 6.78
CA GLN A 73 -7.42 13.95 5.55
C GLN A 73 -5.94 13.52 5.59
N GLU A 74 -5.05 14.40 6.04
CA GLU A 74 -3.62 14.09 6.21
C GLU A 74 -3.39 12.98 7.24
N ASP A 75 -4.06 13.03 8.40
CA ASP A 75 -3.97 11.98 9.43
C ASP A 75 -4.46 10.62 8.92
N ALA A 76 -5.56 10.62 8.14
CA ALA A 76 -6.09 9.40 7.54
C ALA A 76 -5.13 8.84 6.46
N TYR A 77 -4.55 9.71 5.64
CA TYR A 77 -3.55 9.35 4.64
C TYR A 77 -2.33 8.70 5.30
N ILE A 78 -1.79 9.31 6.36
CA ILE A 78 -0.65 8.78 7.11
C ILE A 78 -0.95 7.37 7.62
N LYS A 79 -2.12 7.15 8.24
CA LYS A 79 -2.52 5.82 8.73
C LYS A 79 -2.59 4.79 7.61
N ALA A 80 -3.19 5.14 6.47
CA ALA A 80 -3.31 4.27 5.31
C ALA A 80 -1.94 3.90 4.71
N VAL A 81 -1.06 4.88 4.50
CA VAL A 81 0.31 4.66 3.99
C VAL A 81 1.13 3.82 4.96
N MET A 82 1.01 4.08 6.26
CA MET A 82 1.74 3.33 7.28
C MET A 82 1.31 1.88 7.37
N CYS A 83 0.00 1.61 7.31
CA CYS A 83 -0.50 0.24 7.28
C CYS A 83 -0.01 -0.49 6.02
N THR A 84 -0.19 0.14 4.86
CA THR A 84 0.19 -0.40 3.56
C THR A 84 1.70 -0.67 3.46
N GLY A 85 2.52 0.28 3.92
CA GLY A 85 3.97 0.15 4.01
C GLY A 85 4.40 -1.03 4.86
N ARG A 86 3.79 -1.20 6.04
CA ARG A 86 4.10 -2.33 6.92
C ARG A 86 3.68 -3.67 6.35
N ALA A 87 2.58 -3.72 5.59
CA ALA A 87 2.09 -4.94 4.97
C ALA A 87 2.99 -5.39 3.80
N LEU A 88 3.32 -4.47 2.91
CA LEU A 88 3.97 -4.78 1.63
C LEU A 88 5.49 -4.58 1.65
N ALA A 89 5.98 -3.58 2.37
CA ALA A 89 7.40 -3.20 2.39
C ALA A 89 7.89 -2.93 3.84
N PRO A 90 7.83 -3.93 4.74
CA PRO A 90 8.04 -3.73 6.19
C PRO A 90 9.40 -3.16 6.53
N THR A 91 10.47 -3.67 5.90
CA THR A 91 11.85 -3.27 6.20
C THR A 91 12.10 -1.80 5.90
N ILE A 92 11.78 -1.36 4.68
CA ILE A 92 12.01 0.03 4.28
C ILE A 92 11.09 1.00 5.02
N THR A 93 9.85 0.58 5.30
CA THR A 93 8.91 1.36 6.12
C THR A 93 9.44 1.55 7.53
N ALA A 94 9.97 0.50 8.17
CA ALA A 94 10.57 0.61 9.50
C ALA A 94 11.78 1.54 9.52
N GLN A 95 12.66 1.44 8.53
CA GLN A 95 13.83 2.33 8.38
C GLN A 95 13.41 3.79 8.21
N TRP A 96 12.44 4.06 7.33
CA TRP A 96 11.91 5.40 7.11
C TRP A 96 11.28 5.98 8.39
N VAL A 97 10.44 5.21 9.09
CA VAL A 97 9.83 5.63 10.36
C VAL A 97 10.89 5.92 11.42
N HIS A 98 11.91 5.07 11.52
CA HIS A 98 13.00 5.27 12.46
C HIS A 98 13.76 6.56 12.15
N CYS A 99 14.10 6.78 10.87
CA CYS A 99 14.74 8.01 10.40
C CYS A 99 13.89 9.25 10.72
N ALA A 100 12.62 9.22 10.34
CA ALA A 100 11.69 10.34 10.50
C ALA A 100 11.49 10.71 11.97
N LYS A 101 11.42 9.72 12.86
CA LYS A 101 11.31 9.95 14.31
C LYS A 101 12.57 10.57 14.92
N ARG A 102 13.74 10.17 14.44
CA ARG A 102 15.02 10.56 15.05
C ARG A 102 15.56 11.91 14.56
N GLN A 103 15.39 12.20 13.27
CA GLN A 103 16.03 13.33 12.61
C GLN A 103 15.03 14.33 11.99
N GLY A 104 13.73 14.02 12.05
CA GLY A 104 12.68 14.81 11.40
C GLY A 104 12.56 14.56 9.89
N LEU A 105 11.42 14.98 9.31
CA LEU A 105 11.05 14.69 7.91
C LEU A 105 11.93 15.41 6.86
N GLN A 106 12.72 16.41 7.26
CA GLN A 106 13.59 17.20 6.38
C GLN A 106 15.01 16.61 6.24
N HIS A 107 15.30 15.52 6.93
CA HIS A 107 16.60 14.87 6.87
C HIS A 107 16.85 14.18 5.52
N GLY A 108 18.02 14.42 4.91
CA GLY A 108 18.36 13.91 3.57
C GLY A 108 18.21 12.39 3.44
N GLN A 109 18.60 11.62 4.46
CA GLN A 109 18.42 10.16 4.46
C GLN A 109 16.95 9.75 4.49
N CYS A 110 16.08 10.53 5.15
CA CYS A 110 14.65 10.23 5.19
C CYS A 110 14.01 10.48 3.82
N SER A 111 14.53 11.42 3.04
CA SER A 111 14.11 11.63 1.65
C SER A 111 14.47 10.46 0.74
N LEU A 112 15.65 9.85 0.94
CA LEU A 112 16.07 8.65 0.22
C LEU A 112 15.20 7.44 0.59
N LEU A 113 15.02 7.20 1.90
CA LEU A 113 14.18 6.11 2.42
C LEU A 113 12.73 6.25 1.96
N LYS A 114 12.22 7.49 1.89
CA LYS A 114 10.90 7.79 1.32
C LYS A 114 10.82 7.30 -0.14
N ARG A 115 11.76 7.71 -1.00
CA ARG A 115 11.77 7.31 -2.42
C ARG A 115 11.89 5.80 -2.60
N MET A 116 12.69 5.15 -1.76
CA MET A 116 12.81 3.69 -1.77
C MET A 116 11.49 3.04 -1.37
N MET A 117 10.82 3.54 -0.33
CA MET A 117 9.50 3.06 0.08
C MET A 117 8.47 3.23 -1.03
N GLU A 118 8.40 4.39 -1.68
CA GLU A 118 7.51 4.64 -2.83
C GLU A 118 7.74 3.66 -3.97
N ARG A 119 9.02 3.41 -4.30
CA ARG A 119 9.38 2.43 -5.33
C ARG A 119 8.98 1.01 -4.94
N SER A 120 9.23 0.59 -3.71
CA SER A 120 8.82 -0.72 -3.22
C SER A 120 7.31 -0.89 -3.26
N LEU A 121 6.55 0.09 -2.75
CA LEU A 121 5.09 0.07 -2.78
C LEU A 121 4.55 -0.04 -4.22
N ARG A 122 5.17 0.67 -5.17
CA ARG A 122 4.78 0.62 -6.58
C ARG A 122 5.04 -0.76 -7.20
N VAL A 123 6.18 -1.38 -6.90
CA VAL A 123 6.52 -2.73 -7.40
C VAL A 123 5.52 -3.76 -6.85
N GLU A 124 5.26 -3.73 -5.54
CA GLU A 124 4.31 -4.65 -4.90
C GLU A 124 2.89 -4.45 -5.46
N ALA A 125 2.47 -3.20 -5.70
CA ALA A 125 1.18 -2.92 -6.35
C ALA A 125 1.09 -3.50 -7.76
N GLN A 126 2.17 -3.43 -8.54
CA GLN A 126 2.23 -3.99 -9.89
C GLN A 126 2.20 -5.51 -9.87
N ASP A 127 2.90 -6.15 -8.93
CA ASP A 127 2.90 -7.61 -8.80
C ASP A 127 1.54 -8.14 -8.40
N ILE A 128 0.86 -7.47 -7.46
CA ILE A 128 -0.53 -7.76 -7.11
C ILE A 128 -1.43 -7.58 -8.34
N LEU A 129 -1.32 -6.45 -9.05
CA LEU A 129 -2.15 -6.19 -10.23
C LEU A 129 -1.96 -7.23 -11.34
N ARG A 130 -0.72 -7.64 -11.64
CA ARG A 130 -0.42 -8.68 -12.64
C ARG A 130 -1.07 -10.03 -12.32
N LYS A 131 -1.22 -10.35 -11.03
CA LYS A 131 -1.86 -11.59 -10.59
C LYS A 131 -3.39 -11.49 -10.62
N LEU A 132 -3.93 -10.29 -10.46
CA LEU A 132 -5.37 -10.03 -10.52
C LEU A 132 -5.90 -9.89 -11.96
N ASP A 133 -5.10 -9.34 -12.87
CA ASP A 133 -5.47 -9.15 -14.26
C ASP A 133 -4.91 -10.28 -15.12
N SER A 134 -5.76 -11.26 -15.45
CA SER A 134 -5.42 -12.42 -16.28
C SER A 134 -5.12 -12.09 -17.75
N LYS A 135 -5.14 -10.81 -18.14
CA LYS A 135 -4.89 -10.32 -19.51
C LYS A 135 -3.50 -9.72 -19.73
N PHE A 136 -2.55 -9.87 -18.81
CA PHE A 136 -1.14 -9.51 -19.01
C PHE A 136 -0.33 -10.61 -19.68
#